data_AF-A0A937PXU5-F1
#
_entry.id   AF-A0A937PXU5-F1
#
_cell.length_a   1.000
_cell.length_b   1.000
_cell.length_c   1.000
_cell.angle_alpha   90.00
_cell.angle_beta   90.00
_cell.angle_gamma   90.00
#
_symmetry.space_group_name_H-M   'P 1'
#
loop_
_entity.id
_entity.type
_entity.pdbx_description
1 polymer ?
#
loop_
_entity_poly.entity_id
_entity_poly.type
_entity_poly.pdbx_seq_one_letter_code
_entity_poly.pdbx_strand_id
1 'polypeptide(L)'
;DQTRGEAWALRQLVDAAKICPDNHPEREYFDSKVKSNLDYYCRFVKGPDATPLGTYTGGASDAYVRGRSPEERRKWLTLAPWQQNFLAWSLDHAVRAGYPQAAKGRDYFTGTQVGILTHPDDYDPRYGASYFLVVGERTAEKIRYYTTWKELFEKSFRVVSPDTKPGLGGTDYGSSYAHIARAVLINGVRNNAPQAGEALKILEAKLANLPKVLCEDPTWAFAP
;
A
#
# COMPACT_ATOMS: atom_id res chain seq x y z
N ASP A 1 -8.54 10.52 -7.81
CA ASP A 1 -8.47 9.19 -8.47
C ASP A 1 -8.22 8.08 -7.45
N GLN A 2 -8.33 6.83 -7.87
CA GLN A 2 -8.01 5.66 -7.03
C GLN A 2 -6.49 5.46 -7.02
N THR A 3 -5.88 5.17 -5.87
CA THR A 3 -4.43 4.96 -5.72
C THR A 3 -3.87 3.88 -6.64
N ARG A 4 -4.65 2.83 -6.96
CA ARG A 4 -4.22 1.83 -7.96
C ARG A 4 -4.06 2.42 -9.36
N GLY A 5 -4.87 3.42 -9.72
CA GLY A 5 -4.79 4.10 -11.02
C GLY A 5 -3.49 4.86 -11.15
N GLU A 6 -3.09 5.57 -10.08
CA GLU A 6 -1.78 6.22 -10.00
C GLU A 6 -0.63 5.21 -10.11
N ALA A 7 -0.72 4.09 -9.39
CA ALA A 7 0.28 3.03 -9.44
C ALA A 7 0.47 2.47 -10.86
N TRP A 8 -0.63 2.18 -11.56
CA TRP A 8 -0.58 1.67 -12.93
C TRP A 8 -0.07 2.71 -13.91
N ALA A 9 -0.55 3.95 -13.82
CA ALA A 9 -0.07 5.04 -14.67
C ALA A 9 1.44 5.26 -14.51
N LEU A 10 1.95 5.27 -13.27
CA LEU A 10 3.38 5.40 -13.01
C LEU A 10 4.18 4.26 -13.66
N ARG A 11 3.75 3.01 -13.48
CA ARG A 11 4.43 1.85 -14.09
C ARG A 11 4.49 1.97 -15.62
N GLN A 12 3.37 2.32 -16.26
CA GLN A 12 3.33 2.46 -17.71
C GLN A 12 4.22 3.62 -18.21
N LEU A 13 4.29 4.73 -17.46
CA LEU A 13 5.21 5.83 -17.80
C LEU A 13 6.68 5.40 -17.69
N VAL A 14 7.03 4.60 -16.67
CA VAL A 14 8.38 4.04 -16.51
C VAL A 14 8.72 3.11 -17.67
N ASP A 15 7.83 2.18 -18.01
CA ASP A 15 8.02 1.26 -19.13
C ASP A 15 8.19 2.04 -20.45
N ALA A 16 7.34 3.05 -20.70
CA ALA A 16 7.43 3.89 -21.88
C ALA A 16 8.77 4.65 -21.95
N ALA A 17 9.23 5.23 -20.84
CA ALA A 17 10.51 5.94 -20.78
C ALA A 17 11.72 5.03 -21.03
N LYS A 18 11.61 3.72 -20.72
CA LYS A 18 12.72 2.76 -20.84
C LYS A 18 12.74 1.97 -22.14
N ILE A 19 11.57 1.77 -22.76
CA ILE A 19 11.46 1.07 -24.06
C ILE A 19 11.67 2.05 -25.23
N CYS A 20 11.41 3.34 -25.03
CA CYS A 20 11.60 4.36 -26.07
C CYS A 20 13.06 4.41 -26.54
N PRO A 21 13.34 4.37 -27.87
CA PRO A 21 14.71 4.42 -28.39
C PRO A 21 15.45 5.69 -27.94
N ASP A 22 16.77 5.59 -27.79
CA ASP A 22 17.57 6.66 -27.20
C ASP A 22 17.45 8.01 -27.92
N ASN A 23 17.32 8.00 -29.25
CA ASN A 23 17.25 9.22 -30.04
C ASN A 23 15.81 9.62 -30.40
N HIS A 24 14.80 8.98 -29.81
CA HIS A 24 13.40 9.32 -30.06
C HIS A 24 12.96 10.50 -29.18
N PRO A 25 12.30 11.54 -29.75
CA PRO A 25 11.94 12.76 -29.00
C PRO A 25 10.99 12.51 -27.83
N GLU A 26 10.16 11.46 -27.88
CA GLU A 26 9.24 11.13 -26.79
C GLU A 26 9.92 10.56 -25.54
N ARG A 27 11.18 10.10 -25.63
CA ARG A 27 11.91 9.57 -24.48
C ARG A 27 12.03 10.62 -23.38
N GLU A 28 12.41 11.85 -23.77
CA GLU A 28 12.52 12.98 -22.83
C GLU A 28 11.16 13.36 -22.24
N TYR A 29 10.10 13.30 -23.05
CA TYR A 29 8.74 13.52 -22.57
C TYR A 29 8.36 12.52 -21.47
N PHE A 30 8.48 11.21 -21.72
CA PHE A 30 8.11 10.20 -20.71
C PHE A 30 9.00 10.28 -19.47
N ASP A 31 10.31 10.47 -19.64
CA ASP A 31 11.25 10.64 -18.53
C ASP A 31 10.87 11.84 -17.65
N SER A 32 10.48 12.97 -18.26
CA SER A 32 10.00 14.15 -17.52
C SER A 32 8.72 13.86 -16.73
N LYS A 33 7.80 13.06 -17.28
CA LYS A 33 6.56 12.67 -16.58
C LYS A 33 6.84 11.73 -15.43
N VAL A 34 7.74 10.76 -15.59
CA VAL A 34 8.19 9.89 -14.50
C VAL A 34 8.78 10.75 -13.38
N LYS A 35 9.77 11.61 -13.68
CA LYS A 35 10.42 12.48 -12.69
C LYS A 35 9.42 13.36 -11.95
N SER A 36 8.46 13.98 -12.66
CA SER A 36 7.42 14.81 -12.06
C SER A 36 6.54 14.04 -11.06
N ASN A 37 6.15 12.80 -11.40
CA ASN A 37 5.38 11.94 -10.48
C ASN A 37 6.22 11.53 -9.26
N LEU A 38 7.49 11.18 -9.46
CA LEU A 38 8.38 10.80 -8.37
C LEU A 38 8.68 11.98 -7.43
N ASP A 39 8.78 13.20 -7.96
CA ASP A 39 8.92 14.41 -7.18
C ASP A 39 7.69 14.70 -6.32
N TYR A 40 6.49 14.39 -6.81
CA TYR A 40 5.28 14.44 -6.01
C TYR A 40 5.39 13.51 -4.79
N TYR A 41 5.72 12.23 -4.99
CA TYR A 41 5.83 11.29 -3.87
C TYR A 41 6.97 11.67 -2.92
N CYS A 42 8.11 12.16 -3.43
CA CYS A 42 9.22 12.64 -2.60
C CYS A 42 8.84 13.84 -1.72
N ARG A 43 7.96 14.74 -2.21
CA ARG A 43 7.42 15.85 -1.42
C ARG A 43 6.36 15.36 -0.44
N PHE A 44 5.47 14.47 -0.87
CA PHE A 44 4.42 13.90 -0.02
C PHE A 44 5.00 13.29 1.25
N VAL A 45 6.00 12.41 1.14
CA VAL A 45 6.59 11.71 2.31
C VAL A 45 7.32 12.62 3.30
N LYS A 46 7.55 13.90 2.94
CA LYS A 46 8.12 14.94 3.81
C LYS A 46 7.09 15.99 4.23
N GLY A 47 5.88 15.90 3.70
CA GLY A 47 4.83 16.88 3.86
C GLY A 47 4.04 16.69 5.15
N PRO A 48 3.14 17.64 5.46
CA PRO A 48 2.30 17.59 6.65
C PRO A 48 1.28 16.44 6.64
N ASP A 49 1.01 15.87 5.46
CA ASP A 49 0.06 14.76 5.29
C ASP A 49 0.73 13.38 5.44
N ALA A 50 2.06 13.33 5.56
CA ALA A 50 2.76 12.09 5.85
C ALA A 50 2.51 11.67 7.32
N THR A 51 2.41 10.36 7.54
CA THR A 51 2.24 9.76 8.86
C THR A 51 3.40 8.82 9.15
N PRO A 52 3.76 8.60 10.43
CA PRO A 52 4.76 7.60 10.79
C PRO A 52 4.33 6.17 10.44
N LEU A 53 3.06 5.94 10.08
CA LEU A 53 2.52 4.64 9.69
C LEU A 53 2.76 4.32 8.20
N GLY A 54 3.32 5.25 7.43
CA GLY A 54 3.56 5.08 5.99
C GLY A 54 2.30 5.18 5.14
N THR A 55 1.17 5.64 5.70
CA THR A 55 -0.11 5.67 4.98
C THR A 55 -0.12 6.75 3.89
N TYR A 56 -0.63 6.41 2.71
CA TYR A 56 -0.83 7.33 1.60
C TYR A 56 -2.14 8.09 1.76
N THR A 57 -2.11 9.11 2.61
CA THR A 57 -3.26 9.96 2.93
C THR A 57 -3.79 10.74 1.72
N GLY A 58 -2.95 11.03 0.72
CA GLY A 58 -3.37 11.60 -0.56
C GLY A 58 -4.31 10.69 -1.37
N GLY A 59 -4.28 9.38 -1.12
CA GLY A 59 -5.20 8.39 -1.67
C GLY A 59 -6.42 8.09 -0.80
N ALA A 60 -6.56 8.75 0.35
CA ALA A 60 -7.69 8.54 1.25
C ALA A 60 -8.95 9.23 0.74
N SER A 61 -10.11 8.61 0.97
CA SER A 61 -11.42 9.11 0.56
C SER A 61 -12.47 8.87 1.64
N ASP A 62 -13.68 9.42 1.47
CA ASP A 62 -14.79 9.20 2.40
C ASP A 62 -14.96 7.71 2.73
N ALA A 63 -15.16 7.42 4.01
CA ALA A 63 -15.16 6.05 4.48
C ALA A 63 -16.20 5.18 3.75
N TYR A 64 -15.74 4.09 3.16
CA TYR A 64 -16.65 3.09 2.60
C TYR A 64 -17.05 2.09 3.70
N VAL A 65 -18.15 2.39 4.38
CA VAL A 65 -18.69 1.57 5.46
C VAL A 65 -20.12 1.16 5.09
N ARG A 66 -20.34 -0.14 4.86
CA ARG A 66 -21.67 -0.64 4.55
C ARG A 66 -22.63 -0.36 5.71
N GLY A 67 -23.86 0.06 5.40
CA GLY A 67 -24.89 0.33 6.40
C GLY A 67 -24.79 1.69 7.11
N ARG A 68 -23.78 2.52 6.81
CA ARG A 68 -23.66 3.88 7.36
C ARG A 68 -24.24 4.94 6.43
N SER A 69 -24.82 5.99 7.01
CA SER A 69 -25.35 7.12 6.24
C SER A 69 -24.22 7.85 5.49
N PRO A 70 -24.51 8.58 4.39
CA PRO A 70 -23.51 9.43 3.74
C PRO A 70 -22.85 10.44 4.69
N GLU A 71 -23.62 10.99 5.65
CA GLU A 71 -23.12 11.94 6.63
C GLU A 71 -22.15 11.28 7.61
N GLU A 72 -22.47 10.08 8.10
CA GLU A 72 -21.54 9.30 8.91
C GLU A 72 -20.28 8.97 8.12
N ARG A 73 -20.39 8.47 6.89
CA ARG A 73 -19.22 8.12 6.06
C ARG A 73 -18.27 9.29 5.84
N ARG A 74 -18.78 10.52 5.80
CA ARG A 74 -17.98 11.74 5.64
C ARG A 74 -17.14 12.12 6.86
N LYS A 75 -17.40 11.62 8.08
CA LYS A 75 -16.52 11.99 9.21
C LYS A 75 -15.22 11.18 9.25
N TRP A 76 -15.08 10.13 8.44
CA TRP A 76 -13.90 9.27 8.40
C TRP A 76 -13.30 9.20 7.00
N LEU A 77 -12.00 8.97 6.96
CA LEU A 77 -11.24 8.76 5.73
C LEU A 77 -10.73 7.33 5.69
N THR A 78 -11.01 6.64 4.58
CA THR A 78 -10.50 5.29 4.33
C THR A 78 -9.49 5.25 3.20
N LEU A 79 -8.50 4.37 3.39
CA LEU A 79 -7.54 3.95 2.38
C LEU A 79 -7.75 2.46 2.12
N ALA A 80 -7.57 2.02 0.88
CA ALA A 80 -7.47 0.61 0.53
C ALA A 80 -5.98 0.19 0.55
N PRO A 81 -5.49 -0.58 1.53
CA PRO A 81 -4.07 -0.89 1.67
C PRO A 81 -3.51 -1.62 0.46
N TRP A 82 -4.31 -2.50 -0.14
CA TRP A 82 -3.92 -3.22 -1.34
C TRP A 82 -3.67 -2.30 -2.54
N GLN A 83 -4.31 -1.11 -2.61
CA GLN A 83 -4.00 -0.10 -3.63
C GLN A 83 -2.66 0.59 -3.36
N GLN A 84 -2.38 0.93 -2.10
CA GLN A 84 -1.07 1.44 -1.70
C GLN A 84 0.03 0.40 -1.97
N ASN A 85 -0.27 -0.89 -1.79
CA ASN A 85 0.67 -1.96 -2.11
C ASN A 85 1.03 -2.00 -3.60
N PHE A 86 0.06 -1.76 -4.50
CA PHE A 86 0.36 -1.55 -5.92
C PHE A 86 1.28 -0.35 -6.15
N LEU A 87 1.06 0.77 -5.44
CA LEU A 87 1.90 1.96 -5.56
C LEU A 87 3.33 1.69 -5.09
N ALA A 88 3.52 1.03 -3.94
CA ALA A 88 4.83 0.60 -3.46
C ALA A 88 5.55 -0.31 -4.47
N TRP A 89 4.82 -1.24 -5.08
CA TRP A 89 5.35 -2.14 -6.12
C TRP A 89 5.75 -1.38 -7.40
N SER A 90 4.94 -0.45 -7.88
CA SER A 90 5.29 0.40 -9.03
C SER A 90 6.49 1.31 -8.76
N LEU A 91 6.65 1.80 -7.53
CA LEU A 91 7.82 2.58 -7.12
C LEU A 91 9.09 1.72 -7.06
N ASP A 92 9.00 0.48 -6.57
CA ASP A 92 10.12 -0.48 -6.66
C ASP A 92 10.51 -0.76 -8.12
N HIS A 93 9.53 -0.94 -9.00
CA HIS A 93 9.79 -1.08 -10.43
C HIS A 93 10.51 0.16 -11.00
N ALA A 94 10.10 1.37 -10.63
CA ALA A 94 10.80 2.61 -11.02
C ALA A 94 12.25 2.63 -10.53
N VAL A 95 12.53 2.20 -9.29
CA VAL A 95 13.90 2.08 -8.78
C VAL A 95 14.72 1.13 -9.65
N ARG A 96 14.19 -0.07 -9.93
CA ARG A 96 14.88 -1.08 -10.76
C ARG A 96 15.09 -0.62 -12.21
N ALA A 97 14.23 0.26 -12.71
CA ALA A 97 14.36 0.89 -14.01
C ALA A 97 15.41 2.03 -14.03
N GLY A 98 16.03 2.37 -12.90
CA GLY A 98 17.07 3.41 -12.82
C GLY A 98 16.56 4.78 -12.36
N TYR A 99 15.41 4.85 -11.66
CA TYR A 99 14.92 6.05 -10.99
C TYR A 99 15.11 5.94 -9.47
N PRO A 100 16.34 6.13 -8.94
CA PRO A 100 16.64 5.87 -7.53
C PRO A 100 15.84 6.72 -6.55
N GLN A 101 15.37 7.91 -6.95
CA GLN A 101 14.54 8.76 -6.09
C GLN A 101 13.20 8.12 -5.71
N ALA A 102 12.69 7.16 -6.49
CA ALA A 102 11.48 6.41 -6.18
C ALA A 102 11.60 5.58 -4.89
N ALA A 103 12.83 5.27 -4.45
CA ALA A 103 13.11 4.55 -3.21
C ALA A 103 12.43 5.19 -1.99
N LYS A 104 12.43 6.53 -1.90
CA LYS A 104 11.82 7.26 -0.78
C LYS A 104 10.33 6.95 -0.62
N GLY A 105 9.59 6.98 -1.74
CA GLY A 105 8.18 6.65 -1.75
C GLY A 105 7.94 5.15 -1.50
N ARG A 106 8.71 4.29 -2.17
CA ARG A 106 8.64 2.83 -2.00
C ARG A 106 8.81 2.44 -0.54
N ASP A 107 9.86 2.92 0.12
CA ASP A 107 10.21 2.54 1.49
C ASP A 107 9.14 3.05 2.48
N TYR A 108 8.68 4.28 2.29
CA TYR A 108 7.60 4.86 3.10
C TYR A 108 6.30 4.04 2.99
N PHE A 109 5.83 3.74 1.78
CA PHE A 109 4.56 3.01 1.59
C PHE A 109 4.66 1.53 1.96
N THR A 110 5.84 0.92 1.82
CA THR A 110 6.13 -0.46 2.30
C THR A 110 6.01 -0.54 3.83
N GLY A 111 6.39 0.53 4.53
CA GLY A 111 6.30 0.63 5.98
C GLY A 111 4.91 0.34 6.55
N THR A 112 3.83 0.67 5.82
CA THR A 112 2.47 0.35 6.27
C THR A 112 2.24 -1.15 6.40
N GLN A 113 2.60 -1.92 5.36
CA GLN A 113 2.35 -3.36 5.34
C GLN A 113 3.26 -4.11 6.34
N VAL A 114 4.49 -3.62 6.52
CA VAL A 114 5.40 -4.12 7.54
C VAL A 114 4.80 -3.90 8.93
N GLY A 115 4.45 -2.65 9.26
CA GLY A 115 4.05 -2.29 10.60
C GLY A 115 2.73 -2.92 11.06
N ILE A 116 1.76 -3.11 10.15
CA ILE A 116 0.52 -3.87 10.39
C ILE A 116 0.80 -5.28 10.93
N LEU A 117 1.91 -5.90 10.51
CA LEU A 117 2.25 -7.27 10.88
C LEU A 117 3.23 -7.33 12.06
N THR A 118 4.01 -6.27 12.30
CA THR A 118 5.11 -6.25 13.29
C THR A 118 4.80 -5.49 14.58
N HIS A 119 3.58 -4.97 14.74
CA HIS A 119 3.11 -4.32 15.98
C HIS A 119 1.91 -5.06 16.59
N PRO A 120 2.04 -6.34 16.97
CA PRO A 120 0.92 -7.19 17.39
C PRO A 120 0.21 -6.72 18.66
N ASP A 121 0.89 -5.96 19.52
CA ASP A 121 0.29 -5.40 20.74
C ASP A 121 -0.70 -4.27 20.45
N ASP A 122 -0.54 -3.59 19.31
CA ASP A 122 -1.34 -2.44 18.90
C ASP A 122 -2.27 -2.75 17.71
N TYR A 123 -1.91 -3.73 16.87
CA TYR A 123 -2.66 -4.11 15.68
C TYR A 123 -2.71 -5.63 15.54
N ASP A 124 -3.90 -6.21 15.49
CA ASP A 124 -4.07 -7.66 15.34
C ASP A 124 -3.66 -8.14 13.94
N PRO A 125 -2.60 -8.96 13.78
CA PRO A 125 -2.11 -9.38 12.47
C PRO A 125 -3.10 -10.24 11.67
N ARG A 126 -4.18 -10.72 12.28
CA ARG A 126 -5.28 -11.40 11.56
C ARG A 126 -6.02 -10.45 10.61
N TYR A 127 -5.88 -9.13 10.78
CA TYR A 127 -6.42 -8.11 9.88
C TYR A 127 -5.37 -7.62 8.86
N GLY A 128 -4.25 -8.33 8.72
CA GLY A 128 -3.09 -7.90 7.94
C GLY A 128 -3.30 -7.68 6.44
N ALA A 129 -4.46 -8.05 5.90
CA ALA A 129 -4.84 -7.89 4.49
C ALA A 129 -6.28 -7.35 4.32
N SER A 130 -6.74 -6.49 5.24
CA SER A 130 -8.09 -5.90 5.16
C SER A 130 -8.30 -5.03 3.92
N TYR A 131 -9.54 -5.00 3.42
CA TYR A 131 -9.89 -4.26 2.22
C TYR A 131 -9.78 -2.73 2.41
N PHE A 132 -10.26 -2.21 3.54
CA PHE A 132 -10.19 -0.80 3.91
C PHE A 132 -9.60 -0.64 5.31
N LEU A 133 -8.82 0.42 5.49
CA LEU A 133 -8.40 0.96 6.79
C LEU A 133 -8.94 2.38 6.91
N VAL A 134 -9.39 2.73 8.10
CA VAL A 134 -9.72 4.11 8.45
C VAL A 134 -8.42 4.77 8.87
N VAL A 135 -7.94 5.73 8.07
CA VAL A 135 -6.62 6.36 8.23
C VAL A 135 -6.68 7.77 8.82
N GLY A 136 -7.88 8.30 9.00
CA GLY A 136 -8.10 9.59 9.62
C GLY A 136 -9.57 9.93 9.79
N GLU A 137 -9.81 11.07 10.41
CA GLU A 137 -11.14 11.62 10.63
C GLU A 137 -11.18 13.13 10.37
N ARG A 138 -12.36 13.61 9.98
CA ARG A 138 -12.63 15.04 9.83
C ARG A 138 -13.06 15.59 11.19
N THR A 139 -12.31 16.55 11.72
CA THR A 139 -12.73 17.40 12.84
C THR A 139 -13.46 18.62 12.31
N ALA A 140 -13.97 19.49 13.20
CA ALA A 140 -14.64 20.72 12.78
C ALA A 140 -13.71 21.68 12.03
N GLU A 141 -12.39 21.58 12.22
CA GLU A 141 -11.39 22.52 11.71
C GLU A 141 -10.49 21.92 10.62
N LYS A 142 -10.18 20.61 10.69
CA LYS A 142 -9.23 19.96 9.78
C LYS A 142 -9.39 18.45 9.70
N ILE A 143 -8.67 17.84 8.77
CA ILE A 143 -8.45 16.39 8.76
C ILE A 143 -7.36 16.06 9.79
N ARG A 144 -7.61 15.05 10.63
CA ARG A 144 -6.61 14.43 11.51
C ARG A 144 -6.32 13.02 11.01
N TYR A 145 -5.10 12.78 10.55
CA TYR A 145 -4.63 11.44 10.22
C TYR A 145 -4.11 10.71 11.46
N TYR A 146 -4.29 9.39 11.48
CA TYR A 146 -3.84 8.57 12.59
C TYR A 146 -2.34 8.31 12.50
N THR A 147 -1.68 8.34 13.66
CA THR A 147 -0.22 8.27 13.77
C THR A 147 0.25 7.07 14.60
N THR A 148 -0.67 6.26 15.13
CA THR A 148 -0.37 5.06 15.90
C THR A 148 -1.12 3.85 15.35
N TRP A 149 -0.51 2.67 15.46
CA TRP A 149 -1.11 1.40 15.05
C TRP A 149 -2.39 1.10 15.82
N LYS A 150 -2.40 1.40 17.12
CA LYS A 150 -3.54 1.22 18.01
C LYS A 150 -4.75 2.03 17.56
N GLU A 151 -4.57 3.33 17.30
CA GLU A 151 -5.65 4.19 16.82
C GLU A 151 -6.17 3.72 15.45
N LEU A 152 -5.25 3.37 14.53
CA LEU A 152 -5.59 2.83 13.21
C LEU A 152 -6.46 1.57 13.32
N PHE A 153 -6.07 0.63 14.19
CA PHE A 153 -6.79 -0.62 14.40
C PHE A 153 -8.16 -0.40 15.04
N GLU A 154 -8.21 0.33 16.17
CA GLU A 154 -9.45 0.58 16.91
C GLU A 154 -10.47 1.30 16.03
N LYS A 155 -10.04 2.34 15.30
CA LYS A 155 -10.93 3.10 14.43
C LYS A 155 -11.42 2.23 13.26
N SER A 156 -10.55 1.44 12.65
CA SER A 156 -10.93 0.59 11.52
C SER A 156 -11.92 -0.51 11.89
N PHE A 157 -11.63 -1.28 12.94
CA PHE A 157 -12.32 -2.56 13.20
C PHE A 157 -13.11 -2.62 14.50
N ARG A 158 -12.95 -1.66 15.42
CA ARG A 158 -13.75 -1.62 16.66
C ARG A 158 -14.83 -0.54 16.64
N VAL A 159 -14.56 0.55 15.93
CA VAL A 159 -15.49 1.70 15.87
C VAL A 159 -16.25 1.72 14.55
N VAL A 160 -15.52 1.77 13.43
CA VAL A 160 -16.15 2.03 12.13
C VAL A 160 -16.71 0.76 11.52
N SER A 161 -15.96 -0.35 11.54
CA SER A 161 -16.37 -1.63 10.96
C SER A 161 -16.37 -2.78 11.98
N PRO A 162 -17.16 -2.69 13.09
CA PRO A 162 -17.16 -3.65 14.19
C PRO A 162 -17.52 -5.09 13.78
N ASP A 163 -18.28 -5.26 12.69
CA ASP A 163 -18.69 -6.57 12.19
C ASP A 163 -17.61 -7.29 11.36
N THR A 164 -16.45 -6.66 11.16
CA THR A 164 -15.35 -7.26 10.39
C THR A 164 -14.74 -8.41 11.17
N LYS A 165 -14.97 -9.63 10.69
CA LYS A 165 -14.43 -10.85 11.29
C LYS A 165 -12.90 -10.88 11.17
N PRO A 166 -12.16 -11.31 12.20
CA PRO A 166 -10.72 -11.52 12.12
C PRO A 166 -10.41 -12.64 11.12
N GLY A 167 -9.32 -12.47 10.37
CA GLY A 167 -8.84 -13.45 9.39
C GLY A 167 -8.35 -12.75 8.12
N LEU A 168 -7.29 -13.29 7.51
CA LEU A 168 -6.86 -12.83 6.20
C LEU A 168 -7.93 -13.24 5.19
N GLY A 169 -8.59 -12.27 4.57
CA GLY A 169 -9.54 -12.54 3.50
C GLY A 169 -8.83 -13.04 2.25
N GLY A 170 -9.43 -14.01 1.54
CA GLY A 170 -9.00 -14.44 0.21
C GLY A 170 -7.69 -15.22 0.14
N THR A 171 -7.32 -16.00 1.16
CA THR A 171 -6.05 -16.75 1.16
C THR A 171 -5.98 -17.90 0.14
N ASP A 172 -7.07 -18.17 -0.57
CA ASP A 172 -7.30 -19.33 -1.43
C ASP A 172 -7.17 -19.04 -2.93
N TYR A 173 -6.84 -17.81 -3.34
CA TYR A 173 -6.57 -17.46 -4.73
C TYR A 173 -5.41 -16.46 -4.87
N GLY A 174 -4.69 -16.55 -6.00
CA GLY A 174 -3.40 -15.88 -6.19
C GLY A 174 -3.49 -14.36 -6.24
N SER A 175 -4.57 -13.80 -6.82
CA SER A 175 -4.78 -12.34 -6.90
C SER A 175 -5.36 -11.67 -5.65
N SER A 176 -5.34 -12.34 -4.50
CA SER A 176 -5.90 -11.81 -3.26
C SER A 176 -5.05 -10.73 -2.60
N TYR A 177 -5.67 -9.93 -1.73
CA TYR A 177 -4.99 -8.85 -1.01
C TYR A 177 -3.82 -9.34 -0.15
N ALA A 178 -3.91 -10.57 0.37
CA ALA A 178 -2.83 -11.17 1.14
C ALA A 178 -1.61 -11.50 0.25
N HIS A 179 -1.81 -11.95 -0.99
CA HIS A 179 -0.72 -12.19 -1.93
C HIS A 179 -0.13 -10.88 -2.50
N ILE A 180 -0.97 -9.85 -2.68
CA ILE A 180 -0.51 -8.49 -2.98
C ILE A 180 0.37 -7.94 -1.84
N ALA A 181 -0.06 -8.10 -0.58
CA ALA A 181 0.73 -7.75 0.59
C ALA A 181 2.05 -8.52 0.63
N ARG A 182 2.02 -9.83 0.36
CA ARG A 182 3.22 -10.68 0.27
C ARG A 182 4.23 -10.15 -0.74
N ALA A 183 3.79 -9.71 -1.91
CA ALA A 183 4.66 -9.15 -2.94
C ALA A 183 5.38 -7.87 -2.48
N VAL A 184 4.69 -6.99 -1.76
CA VAL A 184 5.31 -5.78 -1.20
C VAL A 184 6.29 -6.12 -0.08
N LEU A 185 6.00 -7.12 0.75
CA LEU A 185 6.94 -7.59 1.78
C LEU A 185 8.19 -8.22 1.18
N ILE A 186 8.07 -8.99 0.08
CA ILE A 186 9.20 -9.50 -0.70
C ILE A 186 10.05 -8.34 -1.25
N ASN A 187 9.41 -7.32 -1.81
CA ASN A 187 10.13 -6.12 -2.21
C ASN A 187 10.84 -5.45 -1.03
N GLY A 188 10.20 -5.41 0.15
CA GLY A 188 10.82 -4.94 1.38
C GLY A 188 12.06 -5.74 1.76
N VAL A 189 11.99 -7.08 1.73
CA VAL A 189 13.13 -7.97 2.00
C VAL A 189 14.28 -7.69 1.02
N ARG A 190 14.00 -7.68 -0.29
CA ARG A 190 15.00 -7.41 -1.33
C ARG A 190 15.71 -6.06 -1.14
N ASN A 191 15.01 -5.07 -0.61
CA ASN A 191 15.51 -3.72 -0.40
C ASN A 191 15.97 -3.46 1.05
N ASN A 192 16.10 -4.49 1.89
CA ASN A 192 16.51 -4.37 3.29
C ASN A 192 15.63 -3.44 4.14
N ALA A 193 14.32 -3.37 3.86
CA ALA A 193 13.39 -2.63 4.68
C ALA A 193 13.34 -3.24 6.10
N PRO A 194 13.41 -2.41 7.16
CA PRO A 194 13.39 -2.89 8.54
C PRO A 194 12.20 -3.81 8.81
N GLN A 195 12.45 -4.94 9.47
CA GLN A 195 11.44 -5.95 9.84
C GLN A 195 10.64 -6.58 8.68
N ALA A 196 10.93 -6.28 7.41
CA ALA A 196 10.17 -6.83 6.29
C ALA A 196 10.22 -8.37 6.21
N GLY A 197 11.37 -8.97 6.57
CA GLY A 197 11.50 -10.42 6.64
C GLY A 197 10.65 -11.05 7.75
N GLU A 198 10.51 -10.37 8.89
CA GLU A 198 9.64 -10.82 9.98
C GLU A 198 8.17 -10.68 9.60
N ALA A 199 7.78 -9.53 9.04
CA ALA A 199 6.45 -9.32 8.50
C ALA A 199 6.07 -10.39 7.45
N LEU A 200 6.99 -10.70 6.52
CA LEU A 200 6.77 -11.74 5.50
C LEU A 200 6.50 -13.10 6.14
N LYS A 201 7.30 -13.51 7.13
CA LYS A 201 7.09 -14.78 7.87
C LYS A 201 5.74 -14.81 8.57
N ILE A 202 5.36 -13.72 9.25
CA ILE A 202 4.07 -13.62 9.96
C ILE A 202 2.90 -13.75 8.98
N LEU A 203 3.00 -13.14 7.80
CA LEU A 203 1.98 -13.24 6.76
C LEU A 203 1.90 -14.64 6.17
N GLU A 204 3.03 -15.21 5.73
CA GLU A 204 3.08 -16.54 5.09
C GLU A 204 2.62 -17.65 6.03
N ALA A 205 2.91 -17.56 7.34
CA ALA A 205 2.39 -18.50 8.33
C ALA A 205 0.85 -18.53 8.41
N LYS A 206 0.17 -17.50 7.90
CA LYS A 206 -1.29 -17.40 7.82
C LYS A 206 -1.84 -17.80 6.44
N LEU A 207 -0.99 -18.09 5.46
CA LEU A 207 -1.36 -18.52 4.10
C LEU A 207 -1.26 -20.05 3.96
N ALA A 208 -2.21 -20.77 4.57
CA ALA A 208 -2.16 -22.23 4.72
C ALA A 208 -1.95 -23.03 3.43
N ASN A 209 -2.39 -22.51 2.27
CA ASN A 209 -2.30 -23.18 0.97
C ASN A 209 -1.37 -22.46 -0.02
N LEU A 210 -0.42 -21.65 0.47
CA LEU A 210 0.44 -20.82 -0.37
C LEU A 210 1.09 -21.57 -1.55
N PRO A 211 1.71 -22.76 -1.37
CA PRO A 211 2.34 -23.46 -2.50
C PRO A 211 1.34 -23.88 -3.57
N LYS A 212 0.15 -24.36 -3.18
CA LYS A 212 -0.90 -24.75 -4.12
C LYS A 212 -1.39 -23.53 -4.90
N VAL A 213 -1.73 -22.46 -4.19
CA VAL A 213 -2.27 -21.23 -4.79
C VAL A 213 -1.29 -20.64 -5.80
N LEU A 214 -0.01 -20.55 -5.47
CA LEU A 214 1.01 -20.01 -6.37
C LEU A 214 1.35 -20.93 -7.54
N CYS A 215 1.13 -22.24 -7.41
CA CYS A 215 1.26 -23.19 -8.51
C CYS A 215 0.11 -23.07 -9.52
N GLU A 216 -1.11 -22.82 -9.04
CA GLU A 216 -2.31 -22.70 -9.87
C GLU A 216 -2.46 -21.29 -10.48
N ASP A 217 -2.06 -20.25 -9.74
CA ASP A 217 -2.05 -18.84 -10.17
C ASP A 217 -0.68 -18.20 -9.83
N PRO A 218 0.26 -18.21 -10.79
CA PRO A 218 1.62 -17.70 -10.55
C PRO A 218 1.72 -16.17 -10.59
N THR A 219 0.60 -15.43 -10.72
CA THR A 219 0.61 -13.96 -10.85
C THR A 219 1.44 -13.27 -9.78
N TRP A 220 1.45 -13.81 -8.55
CA TRP A 220 2.18 -13.28 -7.40
C TRP A 220 3.22 -14.27 -6.84
N ALA A 221 3.70 -15.21 -7.67
CA ALA A 221 4.70 -16.21 -7.31
C ALA A 221 6.14 -15.64 -7.33
N PHE A 222 6.37 -14.55 -6.61
CA PHE A 222 7.71 -13.98 -6.44
C PHE A 222 8.48 -14.72 -5.33
N ALA A 223 9.79 -14.84 -5.54
CA ALA A 223 10.75 -15.25 -4.51
C ALA A 223 11.28 -14.01 -3.74
N PRO A 224 11.56 -14.13 -2.43
CA PRO A 224 12.25 -13.12 -1.63
C PRO A 224 13.60 -12.69 -2.24
#